data_AF-A0A091C9G1-F1
#
_entry.id   AF-A0A091C9G1-F1
#
_cell.length_a   1.000
_cell.length_b   1.000
_cell.length_c   1.000
_cell.angle_alpha   90.00
_cell.angle_beta   90.00
_cell.angle_gamma   90.00
#
_symmetry.space_group_name_H-M   'P 1'
#
loop_
_entity.id
_entity.type
_entity.pdbx_description
1 polymer ?
#
loop_
_entity_poly.entity_id
_entity_poly.type
_entity_poly.pdbx_seq_one_letter_code
_entity_poly.pdbx_strand_id
1 'polypeptide(L)'
;MPTPARIEAFDNSNTMGTDPVSAMVVFIDGKPSKKDYRKYKIKTVDGPDDYASMREVIYRRYSRVLKEGSTLPDLILIDGGKGQVDVAKDVLENQLGIGIPIAGLAKDDKHKTSELLFGEDLHPVMLERSSTEFFLLQRIQDEVHRFAITFHRQLRSKNSFSSKLDNVTGLGPKRKNESNEKIQVT
;
A
#
# COMPACT_ATOMS: atom_id res chain seq x y z
N MET A 1 1.61 18.72 -15.78
CA MET A 1 1.77 18.52 -14.32
C MET A 1 3.19 18.93 -13.93
N PRO A 2 3.40 19.68 -12.83
CA PRO A 2 4.75 19.94 -12.32
C PRO A 2 5.44 18.64 -11.88
N THR A 3 6.77 18.67 -11.73
CA THR A 3 7.54 17.52 -11.22
C THR A 3 7.07 17.17 -9.79
N PRO A 4 6.63 15.93 -9.53
CA PRO A 4 6.14 15.55 -8.22
C PRO A 4 7.32 15.42 -7.23
N ALA A 5 7.32 16.23 -6.18
CA ALA A 5 8.33 16.16 -5.12
C ALA A 5 8.01 15.02 -4.17
N ARG A 6 6.74 14.82 -3.80
CA ARG A 6 6.26 13.74 -2.93
C ARG A 6 5.37 12.77 -3.69
N ILE A 7 5.81 11.52 -3.78
CA ILE A 7 5.06 10.42 -4.39
C ILE A 7 4.67 9.41 -3.31
N GLU A 8 3.39 9.06 -3.20
CA GLU A 8 2.91 7.96 -2.34
C GLU A 8 2.48 6.79 -3.21
N ALA A 9 3.06 5.61 -2.99
CA ALA A 9 2.77 4.41 -3.77
C ALA A 9 2.16 3.30 -2.90
N PHE A 10 1.12 2.65 -3.41
CA PHE A 10 0.32 1.64 -2.69
C PHE A 10 0.38 0.27 -3.39
N ASP A 11 0.56 -0.79 -2.61
CA ASP A 11 0.43 -2.19 -3.04
C ASP A 11 -0.58 -2.90 -2.13
N ASN A 12 -1.64 -3.44 -2.73
CA ASN A 12 -2.74 -4.14 -2.07
C ASN A 12 -2.71 -5.66 -2.30
N SER A 13 -1.60 -6.20 -2.81
CA SER A 13 -1.48 -7.62 -3.15
C SER A 13 -1.87 -8.52 -1.98
N ASN A 14 -2.97 -9.23 -2.16
CA ASN A 14 -3.47 -10.22 -1.21
C ASN A 14 -2.74 -11.55 -1.43
N THR A 15 -2.11 -12.09 -0.39
CA THR A 15 -1.72 -13.51 -0.42
C THR A 15 -2.92 -14.35 -0.01
N MET A 16 -3.38 -15.25 -0.89
CA MET A 16 -4.47 -16.18 -0.62
C MET A 16 -4.33 -16.82 0.77
N GLY A 17 -5.34 -16.65 1.63
CA GLY A 17 -5.44 -17.31 2.93
C GLY A 17 -4.86 -16.57 4.14
N THR A 18 -4.47 -15.29 4.03
CA THR A 18 -3.99 -14.47 5.16
C THR A 18 -4.75 -13.15 5.28
N ASP A 19 -4.72 -12.53 6.47
CA ASP A 19 -5.31 -11.21 6.74
C ASP A 19 -4.96 -10.21 5.62
N PRO A 20 -5.95 -9.58 4.95
CA PRO A 20 -5.69 -8.64 3.88
C PRO A 20 -4.92 -7.42 4.40
N VAL A 21 -3.92 -7.01 3.63
CA VAL A 21 -3.06 -5.86 3.97
C VAL A 21 -2.73 -5.02 2.76
N SER A 22 -2.44 -3.75 3.04
CA SER A 22 -1.87 -2.83 2.08
C SER A 22 -0.59 -2.21 2.62
N ALA A 23 0.36 -1.98 1.72
CA ALA A 23 1.61 -1.31 1.98
C ALA A 23 1.65 0.01 1.24
N MET A 24 2.16 1.04 1.92
CA MET A 24 2.38 2.37 1.35
C MET A 24 3.83 2.77 1.54
N VAL A 25 4.49 3.12 0.46
CA VAL A 25 5.84 3.70 0.46
C VAL A 25 5.78 5.15 -0.01
N VAL A 26 6.79 5.92 0.37
CA VAL A 26 6.87 7.34 0.05
C VAL A 26 8.21 7.63 -0.57
N PHE A 27 8.20 8.37 -1.68
CA PHE A 27 9.39 8.93 -2.28
C PHE A 27 9.33 10.46 -2.18
N ILE A 28 10.44 11.06 -1.77
CA ILE A 28 10.62 12.51 -1.74
C ILE A 28 11.83 12.83 -2.61
N ASP A 29 11.66 13.70 -3.61
CA ASP A 29 12.68 14.09 -4.59
C ASP A 29 13.37 12.87 -5.23
N GLY A 30 12.55 11.88 -5.60
CA GLY A 30 13.01 10.64 -6.22
C GLY A 30 13.76 9.66 -5.29
N LYS A 31 13.77 9.90 -3.97
CA LYS A 31 14.42 9.05 -2.98
C LYS A 31 13.42 8.45 -1.98
N PRO A 32 13.59 7.19 -1.54
CA PRO A 32 12.68 6.60 -0.58
C PRO A 32 12.73 7.27 0.80
N SER A 33 11.59 7.72 1.32
CA SER A 33 11.43 8.24 2.68
C SER A 33 10.85 7.15 3.60
N LYS A 34 11.73 6.24 4.07
CA LYS A 34 11.34 5.07 4.88
C LYS A 34 10.57 5.41 6.16
N LYS A 35 10.84 6.58 6.75
CA LYS A 35 10.13 7.08 7.95
C LYS A 35 8.63 7.34 7.68
N ASP A 36 8.28 7.60 6.43
CA ASP A 36 6.91 7.93 6.02
C ASP A 36 6.13 6.71 5.52
N TYR A 37 6.77 5.53 5.48
CA TYR A 37 6.11 4.30 5.05
C TYR A 37 4.99 3.91 6.01
N ARG A 38 3.92 3.32 5.49
CA ARG A 38 2.78 2.87 6.30
C ARG A 38 2.32 1.48 5.90
N LYS A 39 1.86 0.74 6.89
CA LYS A 39 1.27 -0.59 6.74
C LYS A 39 -0.17 -0.50 7.21
N TYR A 40 -1.09 -0.99 6.39
CA TYR A 40 -2.51 -1.02 6.69
C TYR A 40 -2.96 -2.46 6.79
N LYS A 41 -3.42 -2.85 7.99
CA LYS A 41 -4.30 -4.01 8.11
C LYS A 41 -5.69 -3.58 7.66
N ILE A 42 -6.26 -4.32 6.72
CA ILE A 42 -7.64 -4.13 6.27
C ILE A 42 -8.55 -4.67 7.38
N LYS A 43 -9.63 -3.94 7.69
CA LYS A 43 -10.49 -4.22 8.86
C LYS A 43 -11.91 -4.54 8.48
N THR A 44 -12.40 -4.02 7.36
CA THR A 44 -13.83 -4.06 7.00
C THR A 44 -14.11 -4.93 5.79
N VAL A 45 -13.12 -5.67 5.31
CA VAL A 45 -13.22 -6.48 4.09
C VAL A 45 -12.94 -7.93 4.44
N ASP A 46 -13.93 -8.78 4.18
CA ASP A 46 -13.81 -10.22 4.32
C ASP A 46 -13.44 -10.85 2.97
N GLY A 47 -12.36 -11.64 2.96
CA GLY A 47 -11.88 -12.31 1.75
C GLY A 47 -11.07 -11.41 0.80
N PRO A 48 -10.70 -11.93 -0.38
CA PRO A 48 -9.82 -11.26 -1.33
C PRO A 48 -10.60 -10.25 -2.19
N ASP A 49 -11.08 -9.16 -1.59
CA ASP A 49 -11.64 -8.01 -2.31
C ASP A 49 -10.64 -6.84 -2.31
N ASP A 50 -9.83 -6.80 -3.36
CA ASP A 50 -8.77 -5.81 -3.55
C ASP A 50 -9.34 -4.39 -3.73
N TYR A 51 -10.54 -4.26 -4.31
CA TYR A 51 -11.21 -2.96 -4.53
C TYR A 51 -11.72 -2.40 -3.22
N ALA A 52 -12.42 -3.20 -2.42
CA ALA A 52 -12.85 -2.78 -1.09
C ALA A 52 -11.64 -2.44 -0.19
N SER A 53 -10.57 -3.24 -0.28
CA SER A 53 -9.32 -2.98 0.45
C SER A 53 -8.67 -1.66 0.03
N MET A 54 -8.65 -1.36 -1.28
CA MET A 54 -8.14 -0.09 -1.81
C MET A 54 -8.97 1.09 -1.30
N ARG A 55 -10.29 0.97 -1.37
CA ARG A 55 -11.21 2.00 -0.87
C ARG A 55 -10.96 2.32 0.60
N GLU A 56 -10.86 1.30 1.45
CA GLU A 56 -10.60 1.46 2.88
C GLU A 56 -9.27 2.19 3.14
N VAL A 57 -8.19 1.79 2.45
CA VAL A 57 -6.85 2.32 2.67
C VAL A 57 -6.72 3.77 2.22
N ILE A 58 -7.19 4.09 1.01
CA ILE A 58 -7.15 5.45 0.46
C ILE A 58 -7.98 6.37 1.35
N TYR A 59 -9.20 5.96 1.73
CA TYR A 59 -10.04 6.75 2.62
C TYR A 59 -9.35 7.00 3.97
N ARG A 60 -8.83 5.96 4.62
CA ARG A 60 -8.15 6.07 5.92
C ARG A 60 -6.89 6.93 5.86
N ARG A 61 -6.09 6.83 4.79
CA ARG A 61 -4.87 7.63 4.63
C ARG A 61 -5.22 9.11 4.50
N TYR A 62 -6.08 9.45 3.54
CA TYR A 62 -6.28 10.85 3.16
C TYR A 62 -7.28 11.57 4.06
N SER A 63 -8.27 10.90 4.64
CA SER A 63 -9.10 11.49 5.71
C SER A 63 -8.23 11.92 6.91
N ARG A 64 -7.22 11.11 7.26
CA ARG A 64 -6.26 11.46 8.30
C ARG A 64 -5.35 12.63 7.89
N VAL A 65 -4.87 12.65 6.65
CA VAL A 65 -4.07 13.80 6.13
C VAL A 65 -4.86 15.10 6.26
N LEU A 66 -6.11 15.11 5.80
CA LEU A 66 -6.99 16.28 5.89
C LEU A 66 -7.23 16.69 7.35
N LYS A 67 -7.56 15.72 8.21
CA LYS A 67 -7.82 15.97 9.63
C LYS A 67 -6.60 16.54 10.37
N GLU A 68 -5.41 16.05 10.05
CA GLU A 68 -4.15 16.46 10.70
C GLU A 68 -3.49 17.67 10.02
N GLY A 69 -4.05 18.18 8.91
CA GLY A 69 -3.42 19.26 8.12
C GLY A 69 -2.03 18.89 7.59
N SER A 70 -1.79 17.60 7.35
CA SER A 70 -0.50 17.10 6.87
C SER A 70 -0.34 17.33 5.36
N THR A 71 0.90 17.21 4.87
CA THR A 71 1.22 17.38 3.45
C THR A 71 0.58 16.28 2.59
N LEU A 72 -0.17 16.70 1.57
CA LEU A 72 -0.67 15.82 0.51
C LEU A 72 0.47 15.45 -0.47
N PRO A 73 0.44 14.27 -1.09
CA PRO A 73 1.37 13.95 -2.17
C PRO A 73 1.06 14.73 -3.45
N ASP A 74 2.08 14.91 -4.29
CA ASP A 74 1.95 15.50 -5.62
C ASP A 74 1.51 14.46 -6.66
N LEU A 75 1.75 13.17 -6.38
CA LEU A 75 1.35 12.04 -7.21
C LEU A 75 1.07 10.81 -6.34
N ILE A 76 -0.01 10.12 -6.65
CA ILE A 76 -0.35 8.81 -6.08
C ILE A 76 -0.09 7.74 -7.13
N LEU A 77 0.63 6.68 -6.75
CA LEU A 77 0.84 5.51 -7.59
C LEU A 77 0.13 4.30 -6.97
N ILE A 78 -0.66 3.60 -7.77
CA ILE A 78 -1.29 2.34 -7.39
C ILE A 78 -0.59 1.21 -8.14
N ASP A 79 0.01 0.26 -7.44
CA ASP A 79 0.53 -0.97 -8.03
C ASP A 79 -0.66 -1.88 -8.40
N GLY A 80 -1.20 -1.62 -9.58
CA GLY A 80 -2.53 -2.06 -9.95
C GLY A 80 -3.03 -1.51 -11.27
N GLY A 81 -4.04 -2.21 -11.81
CA GLY A 81 -4.69 -1.87 -13.08
C GLY A 81 -5.76 -0.78 -12.94
N LYS A 82 -6.40 -0.49 -14.08
CA LYS A 82 -7.44 0.56 -14.21
C LYS A 82 -8.49 0.54 -13.10
N GLY A 83 -9.08 -0.62 -12.80
CA GLY A 83 -10.13 -0.74 -11.78
C GLY A 83 -9.67 -0.33 -10.37
N GLN A 84 -8.42 -0.61 -9.98
CA GLN A 84 -7.90 -0.20 -8.67
C GLN A 84 -7.65 1.30 -8.62
N VAL A 85 -7.18 1.89 -9.72
CA VAL A 85 -6.97 3.33 -9.84
C VAL A 85 -8.31 4.07 -9.80
N ASP A 86 -9.33 3.60 -10.52
CA ASP A 86 -10.66 4.22 -10.55
C ASP A 86 -11.32 4.21 -9.17
N VAL A 87 -11.17 3.13 -8.40
CA VAL A 87 -11.64 3.08 -7.00
C VAL A 87 -10.93 4.12 -6.14
N ALA A 88 -9.61 4.28 -6.31
CA ALA A 88 -8.87 5.29 -5.56
C ALA A 88 -9.26 6.72 -5.96
N LYS A 89 -9.48 6.97 -7.27
CA LYS A 89 -10.02 8.25 -7.79
C LYS A 89 -11.36 8.59 -7.17
N ASP A 90 -12.32 7.65 -7.17
CA ASP A 90 -13.65 7.85 -6.58
C ASP A 90 -13.57 8.27 -5.12
N VAL A 91 -12.72 7.62 -4.32
CA VAL A 91 -12.54 7.99 -2.91
C VAL A 91 -11.97 9.39 -2.75
N LEU A 92 -10.93 9.72 -3.52
CA LEU A 92 -10.28 11.03 -3.44
C LEU A 92 -11.26 12.14 -3.84
N GLU A 93 -11.92 12.00 -4.98
CA GLU A 93 -12.76 13.05 -5.56
C GLU A 93 -14.13 13.12 -4.91
N ASN A 94 -14.88 12.00 -4.90
CA ASN A 94 -16.30 12.01 -4.52
C ASN A 94 -16.52 11.89 -3.01
N GLN A 95 -15.57 11.34 -2.26
CA GLN A 95 -15.72 11.17 -0.80
C GLN A 95 -14.91 12.20 0.00
N LEU A 96 -13.74 12.61 -0.50
CA LEU A 96 -12.83 13.50 0.22
C LEU A 96 -12.67 14.89 -0.42
N GLY A 97 -13.11 15.08 -1.67
CA GLY A 97 -12.97 16.35 -2.39
C GLY A 97 -11.52 16.74 -2.69
N ILE A 98 -10.64 15.76 -2.90
CA ILE A 98 -9.20 15.95 -3.12
C ILE A 98 -8.87 15.72 -4.60
N GLY A 99 -8.31 16.73 -5.27
CA GLY A 99 -7.79 16.64 -6.64
C GLY A 99 -6.29 16.40 -6.67
N ILE A 100 -5.84 15.15 -6.51
CA ILE A 100 -4.42 14.76 -6.65
C ILE A 100 -4.24 13.88 -7.87
N PRO A 101 -3.22 14.13 -8.72
CA PRO A 101 -2.87 13.22 -9.81
C PRO A 101 -2.63 11.79 -9.31
N ILE A 102 -3.25 10.82 -9.99
CA ILE A 102 -3.11 9.41 -9.67
C ILE A 102 -2.82 8.60 -10.93
N ALA A 103 -1.93 7.62 -10.79
CA ALA A 103 -1.54 6.72 -11.88
C ALA A 103 -1.54 5.26 -11.40
N GLY A 104 -1.72 4.35 -12.34
CA GLY A 104 -1.54 2.91 -12.14
C GLY A 104 -0.17 2.45 -12.61
N LEU A 105 0.35 1.42 -11.96
CA LEU A 105 1.47 0.61 -12.42
C LEU A 105 0.93 -0.80 -12.68
N ALA A 106 0.61 -1.09 -13.93
CA ALA A 106 0.09 -2.40 -14.33
C ALA A 106 1.20 -3.23 -14.98
N LYS A 107 1.18 -4.54 -14.81
CA LYS A 107 2.07 -5.43 -15.57
C LYS A 107 1.57 -5.54 -17.00
N ASP A 108 2.48 -5.49 -17.97
CA ASP A 108 2.17 -5.78 -19.37
C ASP A 108 1.65 -7.21 -19.55
N ASP A 109 1.01 -7.45 -20.70
CA ASP A 109 0.44 -8.76 -21.09
C ASP A 109 1.47 -9.91 -21.13
N LYS A 110 2.77 -9.59 -21.03
CA LYS A 110 3.87 -10.56 -21.00
C LYS A 110 4.43 -10.77 -19.59
N HIS A 111 3.79 -10.20 -18.56
CA HIS A 111 4.22 -10.22 -17.16
C HIS A 111 5.67 -9.78 -16.92
N LYS A 112 6.25 -8.98 -17.82
CA LYS A 112 7.68 -8.66 -17.82
C LYS A 112 7.96 -7.20 -17.53
N THR A 113 7.06 -6.28 -17.82
CA THR A 113 7.34 -4.87 -17.58
C THR A 113 6.13 -4.06 -17.18
N SER A 114 6.35 -3.07 -16.33
CA SER A 114 5.28 -2.23 -15.81
C SER A 114 4.98 -1.10 -16.79
N GLU A 115 3.70 -0.92 -17.05
CA GLU A 115 3.12 0.17 -17.82
C GLU A 115 2.56 1.21 -16.85
N LEU A 116 2.85 2.48 -17.13
CA LEU A 116 2.25 3.59 -16.43
C LEU A 116 0.88 3.85 -17.03
N LEU A 117 -0.18 3.72 -16.24
CA LEU A 117 -1.54 4.10 -16.62
C LEU A 117 -1.82 5.50 -16.09
N PHE A 118 -2.06 6.48 -16.97
CA PHE A 118 -2.24 7.87 -16.53
C PHE A 118 -3.27 8.62 -17.39
N GLY A 119 -3.75 9.75 -16.86
CA GLY A 119 -4.78 10.56 -17.47
C GLY A 119 -6.20 10.19 -17.02
N GLU A 120 -7.17 10.83 -17.64
CA GLU A 120 -8.60 10.65 -17.34
C GLU A 120 -9.03 9.19 -17.58
N ASP A 121 -8.75 8.67 -18.78
CA ASP A 121 -9.11 7.31 -19.21
C ASP A 121 -8.14 6.21 -18.78
N LEU A 122 -7.03 6.59 -18.12
CA LEU A 122 -5.95 5.69 -17.68
C LEU A 122 -5.32 4.89 -18.83
N HIS A 123 -4.98 5.60 -19.92
CA HIS A 123 -4.26 5.00 -21.03
C HIS A 123 -2.81 4.66 -20.66
N PRO A 124 -2.25 3.59 -21.25
CA PRO A 124 -0.83 3.30 -21.13
C PRO A 124 0.02 4.46 -21.69
N VAL A 125 0.94 4.95 -20.87
CA VAL A 125 1.96 5.92 -21.27
C VAL A 125 3.20 5.15 -21.69
N MET A 126 3.58 5.29 -22.95
CA MET A 126 4.80 4.69 -23.47
C MET A 126 6.01 5.45 -22.93
N LEU A 127 6.78 4.80 -22.05
CA LEU A 127 8.04 5.31 -21.54
C LEU A 127 9.20 4.57 -22.20
N GLU A 128 10.23 5.30 -22.61
CA GLU A 128 11.47 4.68 -23.07
C GLU A 128 12.10 3.88 -21.93
N ARG A 129 12.52 2.64 -22.21
CA ARG A 129 13.09 1.74 -21.18
C ARG A 129 14.41 2.24 -20.59
N SER A 130 15.08 3.16 -21.28
CA SER A 130 16.31 3.85 -20.84
C SER A 130 16.05 5.19 -20.14
N SER A 131 14.79 5.62 -20.02
CA SER A 131 14.43 6.91 -19.43
C SER A 131 14.56 6.93 -17.91
N THR A 132 14.81 8.11 -17.35
CA THR A 132 14.96 8.28 -15.90
C THR A 132 13.64 8.07 -15.17
N GLU A 133 12.53 8.44 -15.81
CA GLU A 133 11.16 8.27 -15.38
C GLU A 133 10.83 6.78 -15.23
N PHE A 134 11.17 5.98 -16.25
CA PHE A 134 10.99 4.53 -16.20
C PHE A 134 11.76 3.90 -15.03
N PHE A 135 13.03 4.25 -14.85
CA PHE A 135 13.83 3.76 -13.72
C PHE A 135 13.34 4.25 -12.35
N LEU A 136 12.74 5.44 -12.26
CA LEU A 136 12.10 5.90 -11.03
C LEU A 136 10.86 5.06 -10.71
N LEU A 137 9.97 4.87 -11.67
CA LEU A 137 8.75 4.08 -11.47
C LEU A 137 9.07 2.63 -11.09
N GLN A 138 10.06 2.02 -11.76
CA GLN A 138 10.51 0.69 -11.43
C GLN A 138 11.04 0.60 -9.98
N ARG A 139 11.88 1.55 -9.55
CA ARG A 139 12.36 1.60 -8.16
C ARG A 139 11.23 1.77 -7.14
N ILE A 140 10.21 2.56 -7.46
CA ILE A 140 9.05 2.75 -6.59
C ILE A 140 8.25 1.45 -6.49
N GLN A 141 8.00 0.78 -7.62
CA GLN A 141 7.28 -0.47 -7.66
C GLN A 141 8.01 -1.59 -6.91
N ASP A 142 9.30 -1.75 -7.17
CA ASP A 142 10.13 -2.74 -6.47
C ASP A 142 10.11 -2.50 -4.96
N GLU A 143 10.15 -1.24 -4.53
CA GLU A 143 10.17 -0.87 -3.12
C GLU A 143 8.82 -1.09 -2.42
N VAL A 144 7.70 -0.73 -3.06
CA VAL A 144 6.36 -0.97 -2.50
C VAL A 144 6.07 -2.48 -2.41
N HIS A 145 6.45 -3.23 -3.44
CA HIS A 145 6.29 -4.67 -3.47
C HIS A 145 7.16 -5.37 -2.41
N ARG A 146 8.43 -4.98 -2.30
CA ARG A 146 9.34 -5.46 -1.23
C ARG A 146 8.76 -5.17 0.16
N PHE A 147 8.16 -4.01 0.35
CA PHE A 147 7.58 -3.61 1.63
C PHE A 147 6.31 -4.41 1.95
N ALA A 148 5.45 -4.67 0.96
CA ALA A 148 4.27 -5.52 1.07
C ALA A 148 4.64 -6.97 1.43
N ILE A 149 5.57 -7.60 0.70
CA ILE A 149 6.08 -8.95 0.99
C ILE A 149 6.61 -9.04 2.43
N THR A 150 7.38 -8.03 2.85
CA THR A 150 7.93 -7.99 4.21
C THR A 150 6.83 -7.94 5.26
N PHE A 151 5.75 -7.19 4.99
CA PHE A 151 4.61 -7.12 5.90
C PHE A 151 3.87 -8.45 6.01
N HIS A 152 3.56 -9.08 4.89
CA HIS A 152 2.94 -10.42 4.83
C HIS A 152 3.76 -11.46 5.59
N ARG A 153 5.08 -11.46 5.42
CA ARG A 153 5.97 -12.37 6.16
C ARG A 153 5.89 -12.15 7.66
N GLN A 154 5.86 -10.90 8.12
CA GLN A 154 5.75 -10.57 9.54
C GLN A 154 4.39 -10.97 10.15
N LEU A 155 3.30 -10.87 9.38
CA LEU A 155 1.98 -11.30 9.84
C LEU A 155 1.88 -12.81 9.95
N ARG A 156 2.33 -13.53 8.91
CA ARG A 156 2.37 -14.99 8.93
C ARG A 156 3.20 -15.54 10.09
N SER A 157 4.35 -14.95 10.38
CA SER A 157 5.15 -15.36 11.55
C SER A 157 4.35 -15.18 12.84
N LYS A 158 3.73 -14.01 13.05
CA LYS A 158 2.95 -13.73 14.28
C LYS A 158 1.76 -14.68 14.44
N ASN A 159 1.01 -14.93 13.38
CA ASN A 159 -0.15 -15.83 13.41
C ASN A 159 0.28 -17.28 13.67
N SER A 160 1.43 -17.72 13.12
CA SER A 160 2.00 -19.04 13.40
C SER A 160 2.48 -19.20 14.86
N PHE A 161 3.02 -18.14 15.47
CA PHE A 161 3.40 -18.16 16.90
C PHE A 161 2.16 -18.19 17.81
N SER A 162 1.09 -17.45 17.49
CA SER A 162 -0.15 -17.48 18.27
C SER A 162 -0.79 -18.87 18.25
N SER A 163 -0.90 -19.50 17.08
CA SER A 163 -1.53 -20.82 16.97
C SER A 163 -0.75 -21.91 17.70
N LYS A 164 0.59 -21.81 17.75
CA LYS A 164 1.42 -22.72 18.56
C LYS A 164 1.22 -22.52 20.07
N LEU A 165 1.00 -21.29 20.54
CA LEU A 165 0.72 -21.01 21.95
C LEU A 165 -0.69 -21.42 22.37
N ASP A 166 -1.68 -21.25 21.49
CA ASP A 166 -3.07 -21.65 21.76
C ASP A 166 -3.26 -23.18 21.79
N ASN A 167 -2.38 -23.93 21.11
CA ASN A 167 -2.36 -25.40 21.14
C ASN A 167 -1.63 -26.00 22.34
N VAL A 168 -1.08 -25.18 23.26
CA VAL A 168 -0.54 -25.68 24.54
C VAL A 168 -1.66 -25.66 25.56
N THR A 169 -2.33 -26.81 25.73
CA THR A 169 -3.27 -27.08 26.82
C THR A 169 -2.57 -26.84 28.17
N GLY A 170 -2.84 -25.71 28.82
CA GLY A 170 -2.39 -25.47 30.21
C GLY A 170 -1.91 -24.05 30.58
N LEU A 171 -1.88 -23.08 29.66
CA LEU A 171 -1.49 -21.71 30.02
C LEU A 171 -2.72 -20.86 30.37
N GLY A 172 -3.00 -20.73 31.66
CA GLY A 172 -4.06 -19.87 32.19
C GLY A 172 -3.89 -18.38 31.86
N PRO A 173 -4.98 -17.58 31.87
CA PRO A 173 -5.05 -16.23 31.31
C PRO A 173 -4.04 -15.22 31.89
N LYS A 174 -3.50 -15.47 33.09
CA LYS A 174 -2.55 -14.57 33.78
C LYS A 174 -1.18 -14.42 33.08
N ARG A 175 -0.70 -15.41 32.32
CA ARG A 175 0.60 -15.33 31.62
C ARG A 175 0.51 -14.80 30.19
N LYS A 176 -0.70 -14.67 29.63
CA LYS A 176 -0.92 -14.14 28.27
C LYS A 176 -0.69 -12.62 28.21
N ASN A 177 -0.87 -11.91 29.33
CA ASN A 177 -0.67 -10.47 29.42
C ASN A 177 0.79 -10.05 29.67
N GLU A 178 1.59 -10.82 30.44
CA GLU A 178 2.99 -10.47 30.73
C GLU A 178 3.91 -10.52 29.49
N SER A 179 3.59 -11.37 28.50
CA SER A 179 4.37 -11.47 27.26
C SER A 179 4.12 -10.32 26.27
N ASN A 180 3.00 -9.60 26.40
CA ASN A 180 2.66 -8.45 25.54
C ASN A 180 3.22 -7.12 26.06
N GLU A 181 3.53 -6.98 27.35
CA GLU A 181 4.07 -5.74 27.93
C GLU A 181 5.58 -5.55 27.69
N LYS A 182 6.35 -6.62 27.46
CA LYS A 182 7.81 -6.51 27.25
C LYS A 182 8.25 -5.98 25.88
N ILE A 183 7.32 -5.72 24.95
CA ILE A 183 7.65 -5.25 23.58
C ILE A 183 7.52 -3.72 23.44
N GLN A 184 7.11 -2.99 24.48
CA GLN A 184 6.91 -1.53 24.40
C GLN A 184 8.07 -0.66 24.90
N VAL A 185 9.19 -1.23 25.35
CA VAL A 185 10.39 -0.44 25.69
C VAL A 185 11.64 -1.11 25.15
N THR A 186 11.98 -0.85 23.88
CA THR A 186 13.35 -0.58 23.37
C THR A 186 13.22 0.01 21.97
#